data_AF-A0AA35NP24-F1
#
_entry.id   AF-A0AA35NP24-F1
#
_cell.length_a   1.000
_cell.length_b   1.000
_cell.length_c   1.000
_cell.angle_alpha   90.00
_cell.angle_beta   90.00
_cell.angle_gamma   90.00
#
_symmetry.space_group_name_H-M   'P 1'
#
loop_
_entity.id
_entity.type
_entity.pdbx_description
1 polymer ?
#
loop_
_entity_poly.entity_id
_entity_poly.type
_entity_poly.pdbx_seq_one_letter_code
_entity_poly.pdbx_strand_id
1 'polypeptide(L)'
;MVAISVIWFFTKRMPRIFALIFNIITIFLLIFLLIGCYNPTNESTFLVKYTFDESSPFYSIIEKSYEKSNTTLGLENVVIRSGYMGVCIDKIPSQYSAYNNMTTSSNTICYPRKDLSSVPLYKDLEIQLSNIASSSSKTQSSVVLDILKLAQLTSVNVLHPYVLMATIILTILMFLFILYVTVPKLPFKLIVNRFLLLLSPALVLTWGLGAMWTHVGINGSYRLVPSASMNIIDVKKGKKAATMAWFSFAFLLLDSTILWLIYLRDRKSLKEEIDNVPCAQNRYNHYTSSDSSTLHSKV
;
A
#
# COMPACT_ATOMS: atom_id res chain seq x y z
N MET A 1 28.47 -25.22 -26.86
CA MET A 1 27.83 -24.07 -27.54
C MET A 1 26.41 -23.76 -27.04
N VAL A 2 25.56 -24.76 -26.79
CA VAL A 2 24.17 -24.53 -26.29
C VAL A 2 24.15 -23.82 -24.93
N ALA A 3 25.00 -24.22 -23.98
CA ALA A 3 25.05 -23.61 -22.65
C ALA A 3 25.38 -22.10 -22.68
N ILE A 4 26.33 -21.67 -23.53
CA ILE A 4 26.73 -20.25 -23.64
C ILE A 4 25.64 -19.42 -24.31
N SER A 5 24.97 -19.96 -25.33
CA SER A 5 23.85 -19.28 -26.00
C SER A 5 22.62 -19.16 -25.09
N VAL A 6 22.36 -20.20 -24.28
CA VAL A 6 21.30 -20.20 -23.26
C VAL A 6 21.65 -19.20 -22.14
N ILE A 7 22.88 -19.20 -21.61
CA ILE A 7 23.35 -18.24 -20.61
C ILE A 7 23.27 -16.79 -21.13
N TRP A 8 23.64 -16.55 -22.39
CA TRP A 8 23.54 -15.23 -23.06
C TRP A 8 22.08 -14.79 -23.25
N PHE A 9 21.20 -15.72 -23.61
CA PHE A 9 19.77 -15.47 -23.72
C PHE A 9 19.15 -15.15 -22.35
N PHE A 10 19.57 -15.87 -21.31
CA PHE A 10 19.21 -15.59 -19.93
C PHE A 10 19.76 -14.23 -19.48
N THR A 11 21.01 -13.86 -19.74
CA THR A 11 21.55 -12.54 -19.33
C THR A 11 20.86 -11.37 -20.06
N LYS A 12 20.43 -11.56 -21.31
CA LYS A 12 19.75 -10.51 -22.07
C LYS A 12 18.28 -10.30 -21.64
N ARG A 13 17.56 -11.39 -21.26
CA ARG A 13 16.14 -11.36 -20.84
C ARG A 13 15.89 -11.40 -19.33
N MET A 14 16.85 -11.83 -18.52
CA MET A 14 16.74 -11.93 -17.05
C MET A 14 16.18 -10.69 -16.37
N PRO A 15 16.63 -9.46 -16.67
CA PRO A 15 16.17 -8.30 -15.90
C PRO A 15 14.65 -8.05 -16.09
N ARG A 16 14.06 -8.41 -17.23
CA ARG A 16 12.60 -8.31 -17.42
C ARG A 16 11.83 -9.39 -16.66
N ILE A 17 12.41 -10.58 -16.50
CA ILE A 17 11.81 -11.67 -15.71
C ILE A 17 11.85 -11.32 -14.22
N PHE A 18 12.95 -10.74 -13.73
CA PHE A 18 13.03 -10.24 -12.35
C PHE A 18 11.99 -9.15 -12.08
N ALA A 19 11.86 -8.17 -12.98
CA ALA A 19 10.83 -7.15 -12.86
C ALA A 19 9.41 -7.75 -12.82
N LEU A 20 9.15 -8.77 -13.64
CA LEU A 20 7.87 -9.48 -13.64
C LEU A 20 7.59 -10.18 -12.30
N ILE A 21 8.59 -10.87 -11.73
CA ILE A 21 8.48 -11.56 -10.43
C ILE A 21 8.21 -10.55 -9.31
N PHE A 22 8.99 -9.48 -9.22
CA PHE A 22 8.80 -8.44 -8.21
C PHE A 22 7.45 -7.75 -8.35
N ASN A 23 6.97 -7.53 -9.58
CA ASN A 23 5.65 -6.96 -9.81
C ASN A 23 4.53 -7.89 -9.31
N ILE A 24 4.60 -9.20 -9.59
CA ILE A 24 3.64 -10.18 -9.07
C ILE A 24 3.61 -10.15 -7.54
N ILE A 25 4.78 -10.20 -6.90
CA ILE A 25 4.88 -10.16 -5.43
C ILE A 25 4.25 -8.88 -4.89
N THR A 26 4.53 -7.74 -5.55
CA THR A 26 3.95 -6.44 -5.19
C THR A 26 2.42 -6.46 -5.26
N ILE A 27 1.83 -7.01 -6.33
CA ILE A 27 0.38 -7.13 -6.48
C ILE A 27 -0.21 -7.90 -5.29
N PHE A 28 0.36 -9.05 -4.93
CA PHE A 28 -0.11 -9.81 -3.77
C PHE A 28 0.01 -9.04 -2.46
N LEU A 29 1.14 -8.36 -2.23
CA LEU A 29 1.34 -7.55 -1.03
C LEU A 29 0.31 -6.41 -0.92
N LEU A 30 0.04 -5.70 -2.01
CA LEU A 30 -0.93 -4.59 -2.03
C LEU A 30 -2.36 -5.10 -1.83
N ILE A 31 -2.74 -6.22 -2.44
CA ILE A 31 -4.07 -6.82 -2.26
C ILE A 31 -4.27 -7.30 -0.83
N PHE A 32 -3.29 -8.01 -0.24
CA PHE A 32 -3.38 -8.44 1.16
C PHE A 32 -3.38 -7.26 2.14
N LEU A 33 -2.69 -6.18 1.80
CA LEU A 33 -2.76 -4.94 2.57
C LEU A 33 -4.15 -4.31 2.50
N LEU A 34 -4.79 -4.31 1.33
CA LEU A 34 -6.12 -3.74 1.11
C LEU A 34 -7.22 -4.53 1.83
N ILE A 35 -7.19 -5.86 1.73
CA ILE A 35 -8.18 -6.78 2.32
C ILE A 35 -7.86 -7.07 3.81
N GLY A 36 -6.74 -6.57 4.31
CA GLY A 36 -6.36 -6.70 5.72
C GLY A 36 -7.46 -6.19 6.64
N CYS A 37 -7.83 -6.99 7.63
CA CYS A 37 -8.87 -6.66 8.61
C CYS A 37 -10.28 -6.47 8.00
N TYR A 38 -10.58 -7.11 6.85
CA TYR A 38 -11.93 -7.17 6.27
C TYR A 38 -12.72 -8.40 6.73
N ASN A 39 -12.03 -9.52 6.98
CA ASN A 39 -12.60 -10.80 7.40
C ASN A 39 -11.86 -11.33 8.62
N PRO A 40 -12.52 -12.15 9.47
CA PRO A 40 -11.89 -12.73 10.67
C PRO A 40 -10.62 -13.54 10.34
N THR A 41 -10.56 -14.21 9.19
CA THR A 41 -9.36 -14.95 8.76
C THR A 41 -8.13 -14.06 8.52
N ASN A 42 -8.33 -12.78 8.20
CA ASN A 42 -7.28 -11.83 7.84
C ASN A 42 -7.06 -10.75 8.92
N GLU A 43 -7.52 -11.00 10.15
CA GLU A 43 -7.42 -10.06 11.28
C GLU A 43 -5.97 -9.71 11.67
N SER A 44 -5.00 -10.57 11.31
CA SER A 44 -3.58 -10.37 11.66
C SER A 44 -2.93 -9.25 10.85
N THR A 45 -3.54 -8.87 9.72
CA THR A 45 -3.11 -7.78 8.87
C THR A 45 -3.97 -6.55 9.17
N PHE A 46 -3.62 -5.84 10.23
CA PHE A 46 -4.27 -4.58 10.64
C PHE A 46 -3.29 -3.41 10.56
N LEU A 47 -3.79 -2.17 10.49
CA LEU A 47 -2.99 -0.94 10.48
C LEU A 47 -2.76 -0.44 11.91
N VAL A 48 -3.84 -0.35 12.68
CA VAL A 48 -3.85 0.13 14.07
C VAL A 48 -4.74 -0.78 14.90
N LYS A 49 -4.31 -1.06 16.13
CA LYS A 49 -5.10 -1.79 17.12
C LYS A 49 -5.35 -0.89 18.32
N TYR A 50 -6.59 -0.84 18.78
CA TYR A 50 -7.06 -0.09 19.94
C TYR A 50 -7.51 -1.08 21.02
N THR A 51 -7.10 -0.81 22.26
CA THR A 51 -7.50 -1.56 23.46
C THR A 51 -7.63 -0.59 24.62
N PHE A 52 -8.48 -0.90 25.61
CA PHE A 52 -8.44 -0.18 26.87
C PHE A 52 -7.15 -0.53 27.62
N ASP A 53 -6.55 0.47 28.27
CA ASP A 53 -5.33 0.29 29.04
C ASP A 53 -5.68 -0.09 30.48
N GLU A 54 -5.34 -1.31 30.87
CA GLU A 54 -5.51 -1.83 32.24
C GLU A 54 -4.70 -1.04 33.29
N SER A 55 -3.62 -0.37 32.86
CA SER A 55 -2.80 0.46 33.75
C SER A 55 -3.35 1.87 33.97
N SER A 56 -4.42 2.24 33.26
CA SER A 56 -5.07 3.53 33.41
C SER A 56 -5.76 3.63 34.76
N PRO A 57 -5.66 4.78 35.48
CA PRO A 57 -6.43 5.01 36.71
C PRO A 57 -7.95 4.97 36.47
N PHE A 58 -8.38 5.13 35.21
CA PHE A 58 -9.78 5.07 34.82
C PHE A 58 -10.29 3.66 34.48
N TYR A 59 -9.42 2.64 34.42
CA TYR A 59 -9.83 1.29 34.02
C TYR A 59 -10.89 0.70 34.94
N SER A 60 -10.72 0.85 36.26
CA SER A 60 -11.69 0.37 37.26
C SER A 60 -13.07 1.03 37.15
N ILE A 61 -13.14 2.24 36.58
CA ILE A 61 -14.40 2.95 36.33
C ILE A 61 -15.07 2.40 35.08
N ILE A 62 -14.27 2.08 34.06
CA ILE A 62 -14.72 1.50 32.79
C ILE A 62 -15.27 0.10 33.02
N GLU A 63 -14.53 -0.74 33.73
CA GLU A 63 -14.95 -2.09 34.15
C GLU A 63 -16.30 -2.05 34.87
N LYS A 64 -16.42 -1.21 35.91
CA LYS A 64 -17.69 -1.00 36.63
C LYS A 64 -18.82 -0.44 35.79
N SER A 65 -18.52 0.31 34.72
CA SER A 65 -19.55 0.82 33.81
C SER A 65 -20.15 -0.32 32.98
N TYR A 66 -19.34 -1.30 32.59
CA TYR A 66 -19.77 -2.46 31.81
C TYR A 66 -20.38 -3.58 32.66
N GLU A 67 -20.03 -3.67 33.95
CA GLU A 67 -20.67 -4.57 34.91
C GLU A 67 -22.15 -4.23 35.22
N LYS A 68 -22.59 -2.99 34.94
CA LYS A 68 -23.97 -2.56 35.24
C LYS A 68 -25.04 -3.30 34.47
N SER A 69 -24.71 -3.93 33.34
CA SER A 69 -25.63 -4.75 32.57
C SER A 69 -25.04 -6.13 32.31
N ASN A 70 -25.83 -7.17 32.58
CA ASN A 70 -25.47 -8.56 32.29
C ASN A 70 -25.16 -8.81 30.80
N THR A 71 -25.60 -7.92 29.91
CA THR A 71 -25.33 -8.02 28.47
C THR A 71 -23.98 -7.43 28.07
N THR A 72 -23.45 -6.45 28.82
CA THR A 72 -22.22 -5.70 28.46
C THR A 72 -21.00 -6.11 29.26
N LEU A 73 -21.14 -7.08 30.17
CA LEU A 73 -20.06 -7.57 31.01
C LEU A 73 -18.95 -8.20 30.14
N GLY A 74 -17.70 -7.74 30.29
CA GLY A 74 -16.56 -8.19 29.51
C GLY A 74 -16.22 -7.33 28.29
N LEU A 75 -16.99 -6.29 27.98
CA LEU A 75 -16.72 -5.38 26.85
C LEU A 75 -15.46 -4.52 27.06
N GLU A 76 -14.96 -4.38 28.28
CA GLU A 76 -13.70 -3.69 28.59
C GLU A 76 -12.47 -4.39 28.01
N ASN A 77 -12.58 -5.69 27.70
CA ASN A 77 -11.49 -6.52 27.21
C ASN A 77 -11.44 -6.63 25.66
N VAL A 78 -12.30 -5.90 24.96
CA VAL A 78 -12.41 -5.96 23.50
C VAL A 78 -11.16 -5.40 22.80
N VAL A 79 -10.82 -6.00 21.66
CA VAL A 79 -9.69 -5.58 20.85
C VAL A 79 -10.21 -5.10 19.51
N ILE A 80 -10.01 -3.83 19.20
CA ILE A 80 -10.50 -3.23 17.96
C ILE A 80 -9.32 -3.05 17.00
N ARG A 81 -9.39 -3.67 15.84
CA ARG A 81 -8.38 -3.59 14.78
C ARG A 81 -8.95 -2.82 13.60
N SER A 82 -8.21 -1.84 13.12
CA SER A 82 -8.59 -1.02 11.97
C SER A 82 -7.72 -1.35 10.76
N GLY A 83 -8.35 -1.61 9.61
CA GLY A 83 -7.72 -1.80 8.30
C GLY A 83 -8.17 -0.74 7.28
N TYR A 84 -7.82 -0.93 6.02
CA TYR A 84 -8.19 0.00 4.93
C TYR A 84 -9.68 -0.08 4.58
N MET A 85 -10.23 -1.29 4.55
CA MET A 85 -11.60 -1.57 4.09
C MET A 85 -12.61 -1.86 5.19
N GLY A 86 -12.15 -1.98 6.44
CA GLY A 86 -13.00 -2.38 7.53
C GLY A 86 -12.31 -2.30 8.88
N VAL A 87 -13.11 -2.59 9.90
CA VAL A 87 -12.71 -2.65 11.30
C VAL A 87 -13.17 -4.00 11.83
N CYS A 88 -12.26 -4.76 12.46
CA CYS A 88 -12.61 -5.99 13.16
C CYS A 88 -12.55 -5.77 14.66
N ILE A 89 -13.44 -6.42 15.39
CA ILE A 89 -13.51 -6.40 16.85
C ILE A 89 -13.36 -7.84 17.30
N ASP A 90 -12.35 -8.12 18.13
CA ASP A 90 -12.10 -9.43 18.71
C ASP A 90 -12.39 -9.44 20.21
N LYS A 91 -12.43 -10.66 20.76
CA LYS A 91 -12.70 -10.93 22.18
C LYS A 91 -14.06 -10.40 22.63
N ILE A 92 -15.05 -10.46 21.75
CA ILE A 92 -16.43 -10.15 22.14
C ILE A 92 -16.91 -11.25 23.11
N PRO A 93 -17.46 -10.89 24.28
CA PRO A 93 -17.98 -11.87 25.23
C PRO A 93 -19.07 -12.75 24.60
N SER A 94 -19.07 -14.04 24.95
CA SER A 94 -20.07 -15.00 24.45
C SER A 94 -21.49 -14.64 24.89
N GLN A 95 -21.64 -13.98 26.05
CA GLN A 95 -22.90 -13.48 26.58
C GLN A 95 -23.51 -12.39 25.67
N TYR A 96 -22.68 -11.44 25.22
CA TYR A 96 -23.08 -10.41 24.26
C TYR A 96 -23.43 -11.01 22.89
N SER A 97 -22.64 -11.99 22.44
CA SER A 97 -22.85 -12.67 21.16
C SER A 97 -24.15 -13.49 21.14
N ALA A 98 -24.47 -14.17 22.25
CA ALA A 98 -25.71 -14.92 22.41
C ALA A 98 -26.94 -14.00 22.47
N TYR A 99 -26.83 -12.85 23.15
CA TYR A 99 -27.92 -11.88 23.23
C TYR A 99 -28.29 -11.28 21.86
N ASN A 100 -27.28 -11.01 21.03
CA ASN A 100 -27.48 -10.39 19.71
C ASN A 100 -27.68 -11.38 18.56
N ASN A 101 -27.91 -12.67 18.85
CA ASN A 101 -28.05 -13.73 17.84
C ASN A 101 -26.90 -13.72 16.81
N MET A 102 -25.67 -13.43 17.25
CA MET A 102 -24.51 -13.42 16.37
C MET A 102 -24.12 -14.87 16.05
N THR A 103 -24.27 -15.24 14.78
CA THR A 103 -24.00 -16.59 14.25
C THR A 103 -22.52 -16.86 13.99
N THR A 104 -21.62 -15.94 14.32
CA THR A 104 -20.18 -16.16 14.15
C THR A 104 -19.64 -17.04 15.28
N SER A 105 -19.21 -18.24 14.91
CA SER A 105 -18.52 -19.22 15.75
C SER A 105 -17.15 -18.75 16.27
N SER A 106 -16.69 -17.57 15.85
CA SER A 106 -15.55 -16.86 16.38
C SER A 106 -16.03 -15.60 17.11
N ASN A 107 -15.48 -15.32 18.30
CA ASN A 107 -15.66 -14.08 19.10
C ASN A 107 -15.10 -12.82 18.40
N THR A 108 -15.10 -12.81 17.07
CA THR A 108 -14.55 -11.78 16.19
C THR A 108 -15.59 -11.40 15.15
N ILE A 109 -15.79 -10.11 14.95
CA ILE A 109 -16.74 -9.55 13.99
C ILE A 109 -16.06 -8.44 13.22
N CYS A 110 -16.19 -8.47 11.90
CA CYS A 110 -15.62 -7.47 11.01
C CYS A 110 -16.72 -6.68 10.33
N TYR A 111 -16.63 -5.36 10.42
CA TYR A 111 -17.54 -4.43 9.77
C TYR A 111 -16.85 -3.79 8.56
N PRO A 112 -17.55 -3.68 7.42
CA PRO A 112 -17.05 -2.90 6.30
C PRO A 112 -17.00 -1.41 6.69
N ARG A 113 -16.17 -0.63 6.01
CA ARG A 113 -15.92 0.82 6.22
C ARG A 113 -17.18 1.72 6.33
N LYS A 114 -18.37 1.27 5.90
CA LYS A 114 -19.61 2.08 5.91
C LYS A 114 -20.05 2.40 7.34
N ASP A 115 -20.81 3.48 7.54
CA ASP A 115 -21.16 4.01 8.87
C ASP A 115 -21.57 2.93 9.90
N LEU A 116 -20.66 2.69 10.85
CA LEU A 116 -20.88 1.75 11.97
C LEU A 116 -21.94 2.27 12.96
N SER A 117 -22.43 3.50 12.79
CA SER A 117 -23.42 4.14 13.69
C SER A 117 -24.77 3.40 13.76
N SER A 118 -25.05 2.50 12.80
CA SER A 118 -26.25 1.66 12.79
C SER A 118 -26.07 0.32 13.52
N VAL A 119 -24.85 -0.01 13.94
CA VAL A 119 -24.53 -1.28 14.59
C VAL A 119 -24.81 -1.17 16.10
N PRO A 120 -25.51 -2.13 16.73
CA PRO A 120 -25.80 -2.11 18.17
C PRO A 120 -24.52 -2.02 19.01
N LEU A 121 -23.49 -2.76 18.60
CA LEU A 121 -22.15 -2.77 19.21
C LEU A 121 -21.46 -1.39 19.19
N TYR A 122 -21.80 -0.49 18.26
CA TYR A 122 -21.28 0.89 18.27
C TYR A 122 -21.86 1.71 19.41
N LYS A 123 -23.15 1.54 19.72
CA LYS A 123 -23.80 2.23 20.84
C LYS A 123 -23.43 1.61 22.18
N ASP A 124 -23.19 0.29 22.22
CA ASP A 124 -22.86 -0.42 23.45
C ASP A 124 -21.39 -0.27 23.87
N LEU A 125 -20.47 0.05 22.94
CA LEU A 125 -19.08 0.43 23.25
C LEU A 125 -18.93 1.92 23.59
N GLU A 126 -20.00 2.70 23.53
CA GLU A 126 -19.99 4.10 23.90
C GLU A 126 -19.89 4.24 25.43
N ILE A 127 -18.69 4.56 25.95
CA ILE A 127 -18.54 4.88 27.37
C ILE A 127 -18.93 6.34 27.56
N GLN A 128 -20.10 6.55 28.15
CA GLN A 128 -20.44 7.86 28.69
C GLN A 128 -19.71 8.02 30.02
N LEU A 129 -18.53 8.66 29.99
CA LEU A 129 -17.90 9.14 31.22
C LEU A 129 -18.75 10.28 31.76
N SER A 130 -19.76 9.91 32.55
CA SER A 130 -20.47 10.83 33.42
C SER A 130 -19.53 11.14 34.57
N ASN A 131 -19.19 12.42 34.68
CA ASN A 131 -18.19 12.94 35.60
C ASN A 131 -18.41 12.40 37.02
N ILE A 132 -17.39 11.72 37.55
CA ILE A 132 -17.37 11.27 38.94
C ILE A 132 -17.32 12.52 39.83
N ALA A 133 -18.33 12.64 40.68
CA ALA A 133 -18.52 13.66 41.71
C ALA A 133 -18.73 15.11 41.22
N SER A 134 -20.01 15.48 41.06
CA SER A 134 -20.45 16.82 41.48
C SER A 134 -21.90 16.74 41.93
N SER A 135 -22.12 16.61 43.24
CA SER A 135 -23.37 17.02 43.86
C SER A 135 -23.59 18.50 43.51
N SER A 136 -24.77 18.82 42.98
CA SER A 136 -25.26 20.15 42.60
C SER A 136 -25.11 20.57 41.13
N SER A 137 -26.28 20.55 40.46
CA SER A 137 -26.79 21.49 39.46
C SER A 137 -26.02 21.78 38.17
N LYS A 138 -26.73 21.45 37.08
CA LYS A 138 -26.82 22.12 35.76
C LYS A 138 -25.72 21.82 34.75
N THR A 139 -26.14 21.02 33.75
CA THR A 139 -25.56 20.87 32.41
C THR A 139 -24.10 20.38 32.38
N GLN A 140 -23.89 19.17 32.90
CA GLN A 140 -22.63 18.45 32.67
C GLN A 140 -22.60 17.94 31.23
N SER A 141 -21.64 18.43 30.44
CA SER A 141 -21.27 17.83 29.17
C SER A 141 -20.68 16.44 29.43
N SER A 142 -21.40 15.39 29.07
CA SER A 142 -20.87 14.02 29.08
C SER A 142 -19.75 13.93 28.06
N VAL A 143 -18.55 13.55 28.51
CA VAL A 143 -17.46 13.21 27.59
C VAL A 143 -17.72 11.78 27.13
N VAL A 144 -18.24 11.65 25.92
CA VAL A 144 -18.50 10.37 25.27
C VAL A 144 -17.20 9.85 24.69
N LEU A 145 -16.65 8.79 25.29
CA LEU A 145 -15.47 8.09 24.76
C LEU A 145 -15.94 6.81 24.04
N ASP A 146 -15.89 6.84 22.72
CA ASP A 146 -16.19 5.69 21.88
C ASP A 146 -14.93 5.29 21.10
N ILE A 147 -14.33 4.18 21.53
CA ILE A 147 -13.13 3.59 20.95
C ILE A 147 -13.38 3.04 19.53
N LEU A 148 -14.63 2.66 19.22
CA LEU A 148 -15.03 2.18 17.90
C LEU A 148 -15.23 3.34 16.92
N LYS A 149 -15.80 4.46 17.38
CA LYS A 149 -15.84 5.72 16.63
C LYS A 149 -14.43 6.20 16.30
N LEU A 150 -13.48 6.07 17.22
CA LEU A 150 -12.09 6.44 16.97
C LEU A 150 -11.43 5.54 15.89
N ALA A 151 -11.69 4.23 15.96
CA ALA A 151 -11.24 3.29 14.94
C ALA A 151 -11.89 3.56 13.56
N GLN A 152 -13.17 3.93 13.53
CA GLN A 152 -13.88 4.35 12.33
C GLN A 152 -13.32 5.65 11.77
N LEU A 153 -13.13 6.70 12.57
CA LEU A 153 -12.56 7.97 12.11
C LEU A 153 -11.15 7.77 11.53
N THR A 154 -10.35 6.91 12.14
CA THR A 154 -9.01 6.58 11.64
C THR A 154 -9.08 5.84 10.30
N SER A 155 -9.99 4.86 10.17
CA SER A 155 -10.17 4.17 8.89
C SER A 155 -10.75 5.12 7.83
N VAL A 156 -11.82 5.85 8.13
CA VAL A 156 -12.62 6.64 7.18
C VAL A 156 -11.95 7.94 6.76
N ASN A 157 -11.39 8.70 7.70
CA ASN A 157 -10.89 10.06 7.45
C ASN A 157 -9.36 10.15 7.40
N VAL A 158 -8.64 9.23 8.04
CA VAL A 158 -7.16 9.28 8.07
C VAL A 158 -6.56 8.37 7.00
N LEU A 159 -7.09 7.17 6.79
CA LEU A 159 -6.51 6.17 5.90
C LEU A 159 -7.41 5.89 4.69
N HIS A 160 -7.26 6.66 3.61
CA HIS A 160 -8.06 6.51 2.39
C HIS A 160 -7.61 5.31 1.52
N PRO A 161 -8.48 4.34 1.23
CA PRO A 161 -8.15 3.12 0.50
C PRO A 161 -8.10 3.35 -1.01
N TYR A 162 -8.65 4.46 -1.50
CA TYR A 162 -8.73 4.77 -2.93
C TYR A 162 -7.36 4.90 -3.59
N VAL A 163 -6.38 5.46 -2.88
CA VAL A 163 -4.99 5.54 -3.37
C VAL A 163 -4.42 4.13 -3.54
N LEU A 164 -4.62 3.26 -2.54
CA LEU A 164 -4.17 1.87 -2.59
C LEU A 164 -4.88 1.09 -3.72
N MET A 165 -6.21 1.23 -3.88
CA MET A 165 -6.97 0.63 -4.99
C MET A 165 -6.45 1.08 -6.36
N ALA A 166 -6.23 2.39 -6.55
CA ALA A 166 -5.71 2.93 -7.80
C ALA A 166 -4.31 2.38 -8.10
N THR A 167 -3.43 2.28 -7.08
CA THR A 167 -2.11 1.68 -7.26
C THR A 167 -2.18 0.20 -7.64
N ILE A 168 -3.10 -0.58 -7.08
CA ILE A 168 -3.30 -1.99 -7.46
C ILE A 168 -3.67 -2.10 -8.94
N ILE A 169 -4.65 -1.31 -9.40
CA ILE A 169 -5.07 -1.32 -10.80
C ILE A 169 -3.89 -0.95 -11.73
N LEU A 170 -3.14 0.10 -11.38
CA LEU A 170 -1.97 0.52 -12.14
C LEU A 170 -0.85 -0.53 -12.12
N THR A 171 -0.64 -1.26 -11.02
CA THR A 171 0.37 -2.35 -10.95
C THR A 171 -0.02 -3.53 -11.82
N ILE A 172 -1.29 -3.93 -11.83
CA ILE A 172 -1.79 -4.99 -12.71
C ILE A 172 -1.61 -4.59 -14.18
N LEU A 173 -1.91 -3.33 -14.52
CA LEU A 173 -1.71 -2.80 -15.86
C LEU A 173 -0.22 -2.75 -16.24
N MET A 174 0.67 -2.39 -15.30
CA MET A 174 2.12 -2.46 -15.50
C MET A 174 2.59 -3.91 -15.73
N PHE A 175 2.06 -4.88 -14.99
CA PHE A 175 2.33 -6.31 -15.20
C PHE A 175 1.96 -6.78 -16.62
N LEU A 176 0.76 -6.42 -17.09
CA LEU A 176 0.31 -6.75 -18.45
C LEU A 176 1.22 -6.15 -19.52
N PHE A 177 1.70 -4.93 -19.33
CA PHE A 177 2.63 -4.31 -20.26
C PHE A 177 4.03 -4.94 -20.23
N ILE A 178 4.54 -5.33 -19.07
CA ILE A 178 5.81 -6.08 -18.96
C ILE A 178 5.69 -7.42 -19.69
N LEU A 179 4.57 -8.14 -19.52
CA LEU A 179 4.28 -9.37 -20.26
C LEU A 179 4.27 -9.14 -21.77
N TYR A 180 3.51 -8.12 -22.22
CA TYR A 180 3.39 -7.77 -23.64
C TYR A 180 4.75 -7.50 -24.29
N VAL A 181 5.59 -6.70 -23.63
CA VAL A 181 6.91 -6.31 -24.16
C VAL A 181 7.90 -7.49 -24.19
N THR A 182 7.72 -8.47 -23.31
CA THR A 182 8.58 -9.67 -23.20
C THR A 182 8.38 -10.66 -24.36
N VAL A 183 7.15 -10.79 -24.90
CA VAL A 183 6.86 -11.70 -26.02
C VAL A 183 7.49 -11.18 -27.32
N PRO A 184 8.42 -11.90 -27.99
CA PRO A 184 9.05 -11.46 -29.23
C PRO A 184 8.04 -11.33 -30.39
N LYS A 185 8.31 -10.44 -31.37
CA LYS A 185 7.54 -10.26 -32.63
C LYS A 185 6.18 -9.53 -32.58
N LEU A 186 5.81 -8.89 -31.48
CA LEU A 186 4.59 -8.06 -31.44
C LEU A 186 4.80 -6.66 -32.06
N PRO A 187 3.80 -6.10 -32.78
CA PRO A 187 3.81 -4.72 -33.28
C PRO A 187 3.77 -3.70 -32.13
N PHE A 188 4.13 -2.43 -32.38
CA PHE A 188 4.04 -1.31 -31.41
C PHE A 188 4.87 -1.39 -30.11
N LYS A 189 5.82 -2.33 -29.99
CA LYS A 189 6.67 -2.47 -28.78
C LYS A 189 7.35 -1.19 -28.30
N LEU A 190 7.79 -0.33 -29.24
CA LEU A 190 8.51 0.90 -28.92
C LEU A 190 7.62 1.91 -28.17
N ILE A 191 6.35 2.00 -28.54
CA ILE A 191 5.36 2.86 -27.90
C ILE A 191 5.00 2.31 -26.51
N VAL A 192 4.74 1.00 -26.41
CA VAL A 192 4.43 0.36 -25.12
C VAL A 192 5.60 0.47 -24.15
N ASN A 193 6.84 0.32 -24.62
CA ASN A 193 8.02 0.46 -23.76
C ASN A 193 8.20 1.91 -23.27
N ARG A 194 7.89 2.91 -24.10
CA ARG A 194 7.91 4.33 -23.69
C ARG A 194 6.82 4.64 -22.66
N PHE A 195 5.63 4.09 -22.83
CA PHE A 195 4.55 4.21 -21.86
C PHE A 195 4.91 3.54 -20.53
N LEU A 196 5.44 2.31 -20.59
CA LEU A 196 5.88 1.56 -19.41
C LEU A 196 6.96 2.31 -18.62
N LEU A 197 7.89 2.97 -19.33
CA LEU A 197 8.95 3.76 -18.71
C LEU A 197 8.43 5.01 -18.00
N LEU A 198 7.34 5.63 -18.47
CA LEU A 198 6.66 6.73 -17.79
C LEU A 198 5.77 6.23 -16.64
N LEU A 199 5.09 5.10 -16.83
CA LEU A 199 4.21 4.51 -15.84
C LEU A 199 4.97 4.09 -14.57
N SER A 200 6.16 3.50 -14.71
CA SER A 200 6.91 2.99 -13.55
C SER A 200 7.27 4.04 -12.49
N PRO A 201 7.87 5.22 -12.82
CA PRO A 201 8.13 6.25 -11.81
C PRO A 201 6.84 6.88 -11.29
N ALA A 202 5.81 7.05 -12.13
CA ALA A 202 4.51 7.58 -11.68
C ALA A 202 3.87 6.67 -10.63
N LEU A 203 3.99 5.35 -10.81
CA LEU A 203 3.49 4.36 -9.88
C LEU A 203 4.29 4.36 -8.56
N VAL A 204 5.62 4.41 -8.63
CA VAL A 204 6.50 4.57 -7.47
C VAL A 204 6.13 5.82 -6.66
N LEU A 205 5.89 6.96 -7.33
CA LEU A 205 5.49 8.19 -6.65
C LEU A 205 4.11 8.06 -5.98
N THR A 206 3.13 7.53 -6.71
CA THR A 206 1.76 7.38 -6.21
C THR A 206 1.72 6.45 -4.98
N TRP A 207 2.39 5.29 -5.06
CA TRP A 207 2.44 4.37 -3.93
C TRP A 207 3.38 4.84 -2.83
N GLY A 208 4.49 5.51 -3.15
CA GLY A 208 5.39 6.10 -2.15
C GLY A 208 4.67 7.14 -1.28
N LEU A 209 3.83 7.98 -1.88
CA LEU A 209 2.95 8.90 -1.14
C LEU A 209 1.93 8.13 -0.28
N GLY A 210 1.31 7.06 -0.81
CA GLY A 210 0.40 6.22 -0.05
C GLY A 210 1.05 5.51 1.15
N ALA A 211 2.21 4.91 0.96
CA ALA A 211 2.99 4.24 2.01
C ALA A 211 3.45 5.23 3.08
N MET A 212 3.91 6.43 2.69
CA MET A 212 4.27 7.49 3.63
C MET A 212 3.05 7.99 4.41
N TRP A 213 1.94 8.28 3.72
CA TRP A 213 0.71 8.74 4.35
C TRP A 213 0.21 7.76 5.41
N THR A 214 0.28 6.47 5.10
CA THR A 214 -0.19 5.42 6.00
C THR A 214 0.75 5.18 7.15
N HIS A 215 2.07 5.27 6.93
CA HIS A 215 3.05 5.28 8.01
C HIS A 215 2.84 6.45 8.99
N VAL A 216 2.61 7.66 8.46
CA VAL A 216 2.31 8.85 9.26
C VAL A 216 0.98 8.69 10.01
N GLY A 217 -0.07 8.19 9.36
CA GLY A 217 -1.36 7.93 9.99
C GLY A 217 -1.29 6.92 11.14
N ILE A 218 -0.56 5.82 10.96
CA ILE A 218 -0.35 4.81 12.01
C ILE A 218 0.47 5.39 13.17
N ASN A 219 1.55 6.11 12.88
CA ASN A 219 2.41 6.69 13.91
C ASN A 219 1.73 7.85 14.66
N GLY A 220 0.92 8.63 13.95
CA GLY A 220 0.07 9.68 14.52
C GLY A 220 -0.95 9.08 15.48
N SER A 221 -1.69 8.05 15.04
CA SER A 221 -2.66 7.36 15.90
C SER A 221 -1.99 6.75 17.14
N TYR A 222 -0.82 6.12 16.97
CA TYR A 222 -0.05 5.53 18.07
C TYR A 222 0.39 6.54 19.15
N ARG A 223 0.73 7.78 18.77
CA ARG A 223 1.23 8.78 19.73
C ARG A 223 0.14 9.70 20.24
N LEU A 224 -0.77 10.12 19.36
CA LEU A 224 -1.77 11.13 19.66
C LEU A 224 -2.94 10.55 20.46
N VAL A 225 -3.40 9.34 20.13
CA VAL A 225 -4.59 8.78 20.77
C VAL A 225 -4.37 8.48 22.26
N PRO A 226 -3.29 7.81 22.69
CA PRO A 226 -3.06 7.60 24.12
C PRO A 226 -2.92 8.94 24.87
N SER A 227 -2.14 9.89 24.33
CA SER A 227 -1.96 11.20 24.96
C SER A 227 -3.25 12.03 25.03
N ALA A 228 -4.08 12.00 23.99
CA ALA A 228 -5.37 12.72 23.97
C ALA A 228 -6.44 12.05 24.84
N SER A 229 -6.36 10.74 25.04
CA SER A 229 -7.29 9.97 25.88
C SER A 229 -6.83 9.82 27.33
N MET A 230 -5.81 10.58 27.78
CA MET A 230 -5.24 10.46 29.12
C MET A 230 -4.78 9.02 29.46
N ASN A 231 -4.24 8.31 28.47
CA ASN A 231 -3.85 6.90 28.54
C ASN A 231 -4.99 5.95 28.94
N ILE A 232 -6.24 6.28 28.59
CA ILE A 232 -7.36 5.34 28.72
C ILE A 232 -7.34 4.30 27.59
N ILE A 233 -6.88 4.71 26.40
CA ILE A 233 -6.80 3.87 25.21
C ILE A 233 -5.33 3.60 24.89
N ASP A 234 -4.93 2.33 24.92
CA ASP A 234 -3.66 1.87 24.36
C ASP A 234 -3.80 1.60 22.86
N VAL A 235 -2.79 2.00 22.10
CA VAL A 235 -2.75 1.86 20.65
C VAL A 235 -1.51 1.09 20.24
N LYS A 236 -1.67 0.06 19.42
CA LYS A 236 -0.55 -0.73 18.86
C LYS A 236 -0.49 -0.63 17.34
N LYS A 237 0.73 -0.50 16.82
CA LYS A 237 1.01 -0.44 15.38
C LYS A 237 0.96 -1.82 14.74
N GLY A 238 0.32 -1.92 13.59
CA GLY A 238 0.32 -3.13 12.76
C GLY A 238 1.64 -3.35 12.04
N LYS A 239 2.56 -4.09 12.66
CA LYS A 239 3.90 -4.37 12.08
C LYS A 239 3.80 -5.06 10.71
N LYS A 240 2.88 -6.01 10.55
CA LYS A 240 2.68 -6.79 9.31
C LYS A 240 2.19 -5.92 8.14
N ALA A 241 1.22 -5.03 8.39
CA ALA A 241 0.74 -4.12 7.36
C ALA A 241 1.81 -3.09 6.98
N ALA A 242 2.55 -2.56 7.96
CA ALA A 242 3.66 -1.65 7.72
C ALA A 242 4.77 -2.29 6.87
N THR A 243 5.16 -3.54 7.16
CA THR A 243 6.16 -4.24 6.35
C THR A 243 5.65 -4.48 4.93
N MET A 244 4.41 -4.94 4.74
CA MET A 244 3.82 -5.12 3.42
C MET A 244 3.83 -3.82 2.58
N ALA A 245 3.54 -2.67 3.21
CA ALA A 245 3.57 -1.38 2.53
C ALA A 245 4.99 -0.96 2.11
N TRP A 246 5.98 -1.12 2.98
CA TRP A 246 7.37 -0.76 2.67
C TRP A 246 8.04 -1.72 1.68
N PHE A 247 7.78 -3.02 1.77
CA PHE A 247 8.31 -4.00 0.84
C PHE A 247 7.71 -3.84 -0.57
N SER A 248 6.40 -3.59 -0.68
CA SER A 248 5.78 -3.28 -1.97
C SER A 248 6.38 -2.01 -2.59
N PHE A 249 6.65 -0.97 -1.79
CA PHE A 249 7.34 0.22 -2.26
C PHE A 249 8.77 -0.08 -2.75
N ALA A 250 9.55 -0.86 -1.99
CA ALA A 250 10.90 -1.24 -2.38
C ALA A 250 10.94 -2.05 -3.68
N PHE A 251 10.00 -2.98 -3.87
CA PHE A 251 9.90 -3.75 -5.11
C PHE A 251 9.50 -2.89 -6.31
N LEU A 252 8.60 -1.92 -6.13
CA LEU A 252 8.27 -0.96 -7.19
C LEU A 252 9.44 -0.06 -7.57
N LEU A 253 10.25 0.36 -6.59
CA LEU A 253 11.49 1.08 -6.85
C LEU A 253 12.48 0.22 -7.65
N LEU A 254 12.68 -1.04 -7.24
CA LEU A 254 13.52 -1.97 -7.97
C LEU A 254 13.03 -2.17 -9.40
N ASP A 255 11.73 -2.40 -9.61
CA ASP A 255 11.14 -2.51 -10.94
C ASP A 255 11.40 -1.27 -11.79
N SER A 256 11.20 -0.07 -11.24
CA SER A 256 11.46 1.18 -11.96
C SER A 256 12.93 1.31 -12.35
N THR A 257 13.87 1.03 -11.42
CA THR A 257 15.31 1.07 -11.72
C THR A 257 15.71 0.06 -12.78
N ILE A 258 15.17 -1.16 -12.73
CA ILE A 258 15.44 -2.22 -13.72
C ILE A 258 14.95 -1.79 -15.11
N LEU A 259 13.72 -1.27 -15.21
CA LEU A 259 13.16 -0.82 -16.48
C LEU A 259 13.97 0.34 -17.09
N TRP A 260 14.42 1.28 -16.26
CA TRP A 260 15.29 2.37 -16.68
C TRP A 260 16.66 1.88 -17.15
N LEU A 261 17.30 0.96 -16.43
CA LEU A 261 18.59 0.38 -16.82
C LEU A 261 18.50 -0.37 -18.15
N ILE A 262 17.42 -1.14 -18.36
CA ILE A 262 17.17 -1.83 -19.64
C ILE A 262 17.01 -0.80 -20.76
N TYR A 263 16.25 0.26 -20.55
CA TYR A 263 16.05 1.30 -21.56
C TYR A 263 17.35 2.02 -21.93
N LEU A 264 18.18 2.39 -20.94
CA LEU A 264 19.47 3.01 -21.18
C LEU A 264 20.42 2.07 -21.93
N ARG A 265 20.42 0.77 -21.59
CA ARG A 265 21.19 -0.26 -22.31
C ARG A 265 20.73 -0.39 -23.76
N ASP A 266 19.42 -0.48 -23.99
CA ASP A 266 18.83 -0.61 -25.33
C ASP A 266 19.14 0.64 -26.18
N ARG A 267 19.17 1.85 -25.58
CA ARG A 267 19.56 3.08 -26.27
C ARG A 267 21.06 3.12 -26.62
N LYS A 268 21.93 2.62 -25.75
CA LYS A 268 23.37 2.50 -26.04
C LYS A 268 23.63 1.53 -27.19
N SER A 269 23.00 0.35 -27.19
CA SER A 269 23.17 -0.62 -28.29
C SER A 269 22.63 -0.10 -29.62
N LEU A 270 21.50 0.63 -29.61
CA LEU A 270 20.97 1.26 -30.82
C LEU A 270 21.90 2.34 -31.37
N LYS A 271 22.55 3.13 -30.49
CA LYS A 271 23.53 4.12 -30.90
C LYS A 271 24.76 3.46 -31.55
N GLU A 272 25.29 2.41 -30.92
CA GLU A 272 26.40 1.63 -31.48
C GLU A 272 26.03 0.99 -32.83
N GLU A 273 24.80 0.48 -32.98
CA GLU A 273 24.34 -0.10 -34.25
C GLU A 273 24.24 0.98 -35.35
N ILE A 274 23.73 2.17 -35.04
CA ILE A 274 23.68 3.32 -35.97
C ILE A 274 25.09 3.79 -36.34
N ASP A 275 25.99 3.92 -35.36
CA ASP A 275 27.38 4.36 -35.58
C ASP A 275 28.18 3.32 -36.41
N ASN A 276 27.80 2.04 -36.34
CA ASN A 276 28.39 0.94 -37.11
C ASN A 276 27.72 0.69 -38.48
N VAL A 277 26.59 1.34 -38.81
CA VAL A 277 26.10 1.34 -40.19
C VAL A 277 27.10 2.17 -40.99
N PRO A 278 27.87 1.57 -41.92
CA PRO A 278 28.78 2.36 -42.75
C PRO A 278 27.92 3.36 -43.50
N CYS A 279 27.98 4.64 -43.10
CA CYS A 279 27.47 5.72 -43.92
C CYS A 279 28.07 5.50 -45.30
N ALA A 280 27.22 5.53 -46.34
CA ALA A 280 27.60 5.43 -47.73
C ALA A 280 28.47 6.64 -48.15
N GLN A 281 29.67 6.72 -47.59
CA GLN A 281 30.53 7.89 -47.58
C GLN A 281 31.93 7.47 -48.06
N ASN A 282 31.96 6.71 -49.15
CA ASN A 282 33.16 6.46 -49.94
C ASN A 282 32.84 5.99 -51.37
N ARG A 283 31.89 6.67 -52.06
CA ARG A 283 31.67 6.48 -53.50
C ARG A 283 31.76 7.74 -54.36
N TYR A 284 32.26 8.85 -53.81
CA TYR A 284 32.42 10.11 -54.57
C TYR A 284 33.84 10.71 -54.52
N ASN A 285 34.87 9.93 -54.22
CA ASN A 285 36.27 10.37 -54.34
C ASN A 285 37.03 9.51 -55.35
N HIS A 286 36.56 9.46 -56.60
CA HIS A 286 37.34 8.81 -57.66
C HIS A 286 37.20 9.46 -59.04
N TYR A 287 37.04 10.78 -59.15
CA TYR A 287 37.27 11.51 -60.40
C TYR A 287 37.64 12.96 -60.11
N THR A 288 38.85 13.20 -59.62
CA THR A 288 39.53 14.51 -59.69
C THR A 288 41.04 14.25 -59.60
N SER A 289 41.53 13.46 -60.53
CA SER A 289 42.93 13.52 -60.99
C SER A 289 42.85 13.98 -62.44
N SER A 290 42.48 15.24 -62.65
CA SER A 290 42.65 15.91 -63.94
C SER A 290 44.05 16.52 -63.95
N ASP A 291 44.94 15.84 -64.63
CA ASP A 291 46.27 16.29 -65.01
C ASP A 291 46.26 17.68 -65.65
N SER A 292 47.30 18.43 -65.31
CA SER A 292 48.01 19.40 -66.15
C SER A 292 47.19 20.40 -66.98
N SER A 293 47.02 21.57 -66.37
CA SER A 293 47.35 22.88 -66.94
C SER A 293 47.98 22.89 -68.35
N THR A 294 47.27 23.51 -69.30
CA THR A 294 47.83 24.06 -70.54
C THR A 294 47.57 25.56 -70.62
N LEU A 295 48.50 26.26 -71.27
CA LEU A 295 48.56 27.68 -71.68
C LEU A 295 49.05 28.71 -70.63
N HIS A 296 50.04 29.59 -70.89
CA HIS A 296 50.89 29.83 -72.07
C HIS A 296 52.02 30.86 -71.74
N SER A 297 53.09 30.83 -72.54
CA SER A 297 54.04 31.92 -72.89
C SER A 297 55.28 32.22 -72.02
N LYS A 298 56.45 32.11 -72.69
CA LYS A 298 57.59 33.03 -72.56
C LYS A 298 58.09 33.32 -73.99
N VAL A 299 58.22 34.62 -74.30
CA VAL A 299 59.00 35.31 -75.36
C VAL A 299 59.11 34.64 -76.73
#